data_AF-A0A182SE08-F1
#
_entry.id   AF-A0A182SE08-F1
#
_cell.length_a   1.000
_cell.length_b   1.000
_cell.length_c   1.000
_cell.angle_alpha   90.00
_cell.angle_beta   90.00
_cell.angle_gamma   90.00
#
_symmetry.space_group_name_H-M   'P 1'
#
loop_
_entity.id
_entity.type
_entity.pdbx_description
1 polymer ?
#
loop_
_entity_poly.entity_id
_entity_poly.type
_entity_poly.pdbx_seq_one_letter_code
_entity_poly.pdbx_strand_id
1 'polypeptide(L)'
;MPVNNRFAEKRSWLYRKLNTGGINRDDPDNAIDNREHVLMVFFRDTMARILNKGWTKTLILVIFAGYLGGACFGLTKIKEGLERRKLSKADSYSVKFFDLEDEYYREFPYRIQVIVTGDLNYSDPHTQLQIEELMQSLENTSYVTSPLYSE
;
A
#
# COMPACT_ATOMS: atom_id res chain seq x y z
N MET A 1 -43.71 24.60 33.40
CA MET A 1 -42.77 23.89 34.30
C MET A 1 -41.74 23.21 33.42
N PRO A 2 -40.42 23.45 33.58
CA PRO A 2 -39.44 22.70 32.80
C PRO A 2 -39.49 21.23 33.23
N VAL A 3 -39.70 20.34 32.29
CA VAL A 3 -39.72 18.90 32.52
C VAL A 3 -38.27 18.47 32.72
N ASN A 4 -37.87 18.24 33.98
CA ASN A 4 -36.54 17.75 34.33
C ASN A 4 -36.42 16.25 33.97
N ASN A 5 -36.22 15.96 32.69
CA ASN A 5 -36.00 14.59 32.19
C ASN A 5 -34.54 14.20 32.39
N ARG A 6 -34.23 13.53 33.50
CA ARG A 6 -32.88 13.00 33.79
C ARG A 6 -32.62 11.74 32.98
N PHE A 7 -31.93 11.87 31.85
CA PHE A 7 -31.69 10.72 30.96
C PHE A 7 -30.59 9.79 31.49
N ALA A 8 -29.58 10.31 32.18
CA ALA A 8 -28.52 9.50 32.79
C ALA A 8 -29.07 8.58 33.88
N GLU A 9 -30.07 9.02 34.66
CA GLU A 9 -30.63 8.28 35.80
C GLU A 9 -31.39 7.00 35.40
N LYS A 10 -31.74 6.85 34.13
CA LYS A 10 -32.40 5.64 33.60
C LYS A 10 -31.44 4.60 33.02
N ARG A 11 -30.14 4.91 32.91
CA ARG A 11 -29.14 4.03 32.26
C ARG A 11 -28.32 3.25 33.28
N SER A 12 -27.72 2.13 32.86
CA SER A 12 -26.90 1.27 33.72
C SER A 12 -25.65 1.99 34.24
N TRP A 13 -25.14 1.57 35.40
CA TRP A 13 -23.98 2.18 36.05
C TRP A 13 -22.73 2.21 35.16
N LEU A 14 -22.45 1.11 34.44
CA LEU A 14 -21.34 1.03 33.49
C LEU A 14 -21.48 2.03 32.35
N TYR A 15 -22.70 2.22 31.83
CA TYR A 15 -22.99 3.17 30.77
C TYR A 15 -22.76 4.62 31.22
N ARG A 16 -23.16 4.98 32.45
CA ARG A 16 -22.90 6.31 33.01
C ARG A 16 -21.42 6.59 33.24
N LYS A 17 -20.63 5.57 33.54
CA LYS A 17 -19.21 5.73 33.84
C LYS A 17 -18.34 5.75 32.57
N LEU A 18 -18.76 5.04 31.51
CA LEU A 18 -17.97 4.84 30.29
C LEU A 18 -18.53 5.55 29.03
N ASN A 19 -19.83 5.89 28.94
CA ASN A 19 -20.51 6.28 27.67
C ASN A 19 -21.58 7.42 27.68
N THR A 20 -21.83 8.20 28.74
CA THR A 20 -22.33 9.61 28.67
C THR A 20 -21.40 10.65 28.01
N GLY A 21 -21.09 10.48 26.72
CA GLY A 21 -20.26 11.40 25.95
C GLY A 21 -21.11 12.30 25.08
N GLY A 22 -21.56 13.44 25.60
CA GLY A 22 -22.33 14.43 24.84
C GLY A 22 -23.07 15.43 25.74
N ILE A 23 -23.18 16.67 25.27
CA ILE A 23 -24.00 17.69 25.93
C ILE A 23 -25.46 17.43 25.57
N ASN A 24 -26.33 17.28 26.57
CA ASN A 24 -27.76 17.24 26.35
C ASN A 24 -28.20 18.61 25.80
N ARG A 25 -28.62 18.66 24.53
CA ARG A 25 -29.02 19.91 23.85
C ARG A 25 -30.26 20.56 24.46
N ASP A 26 -31.11 19.75 25.10
CA ASP A 26 -32.35 20.21 25.70
C ASP A 26 -32.15 20.76 27.13
N ASP A 27 -31.02 20.44 27.78
CA ASP A 27 -30.64 20.94 29.11
C ASP A 27 -29.09 21.01 29.25
N PRO A 28 -28.46 22.05 28.66
CA PRO A 28 -27.00 22.15 28.59
C PRO A 28 -26.32 22.46 29.93
N ASP A 29 -27.06 23.01 30.90
CA ASP A 29 -26.52 23.39 32.22
C ASP A 29 -26.70 22.30 33.29
N ASN A 30 -27.27 21.14 32.94
CA ASN A 30 -27.45 20.03 33.88
C ASN A 30 -26.14 19.27 34.15
N ALA A 31 -25.53 19.56 35.30
CA ALA A 31 -24.28 18.96 35.78
C ALA A 31 -24.34 17.43 36.05
N ILE A 32 -25.51 16.80 35.96
CA ILE A 32 -25.67 15.33 36.14
C ILE A 32 -25.59 14.61 34.79
N ASP A 33 -26.24 15.15 33.75
CA ASP A 33 -26.23 14.57 32.40
C ASP A 33 -24.95 14.94 31.63
N ASN A 34 -24.38 16.14 31.87
CA ASN A 34 -23.23 16.67 31.13
C ASN A 34 -21.88 16.47 31.85
N ARG A 35 -21.71 15.39 32.60
CA ARG A 35 -20.43 15.11 33.28
C ARG A 35 -19.35 14.65 32.31
N GLU A 36 -18.14 15.20 32.49
CA GLU A 36 -16.95 14.69 31.81
C GLU A 36 -16.72 13.22 32.15
N HIS A 37 -16.44 12.45 31.11
CA HIS A 37 -16.20 11.02 31.20
C HIS A 37 -14.84 10.66 31.77
N VAL A 38 -14.77 9.50 32.43
CA VAL A 38 -13.52 9.02 33.04
C VAL A 38 -12.39 8.92 32.00
N LEU A 39 -12.68 8.49 30.77
CA LEU A 39 -11.70 8.47 29.69
C LEU A 39 -11.27 9.87 29.26
N MET A 40 -12.20 10.82 29.15
CA MET A 40 -11.90 12.19 28.76
C MET A 40 -11.03 12.88 29.81
N VAL A 41 -11.35 12.69 31.10
CA VAL A 41 -10.54 13.19 32.24
C VAL A 41 -9.17 12.52 32.26
N PHE A 42 -9.08 11.22 31.99
CA PHE A 42 -7.78 10.52 31.89
C PHE A 42 -6.91 11.08 30.77
N PHE A 43 -7.47 11.27 29.57
CA PHE A 43 -6.75 11.86 28.44
C PHE A 43 -6.34 13.31 28.71
N ARG A 44 -7.23 14.10 29.32
CA ARG A 44 -6.99 15.51 29.67
C ARG A 44 -5.95 15.69 30.76
N ASP A 45 -6.05 14.96 31.86
CA ASP A 45 -5.24 15.24 33.05
C ASP A 45 -4.00 14.36 33.15
N THR A 46 -4.10 13.09 32.75
CA THR A 46 -3.00 12.14 32.86
C THR A 46 -2.19 12.12 31.57
N MET A 47 -2.82 11.86 30.43
CA MET A 47 -2.10 11.78 29.15
C MET A 47 -1.54 13.14 28.74
N ALA A 48 -2.31 14.23 28.84
CA ALA A 48 -1.80 15.54 28.46
C ALA A 48 -0.64 16.01 29.36
N ARG A 49 -0.68 15.74 30.67
CA ARG A 49 0.42 16.07 31.58
C ARG A 49 1.70 15.30 31.25
N ILE A 50 1.58 14.05 30.81
CA ILE A 50 2.72 13.23 30.37
C ILE A 50 3.25 13.77 29.03
N LEU A 51 2.38 14.08 28.07
CA LEU A 51 2.75 14.54 26.74
C LEU A 51 3.36 15.94 26.74
N ASN A 52 2.94 16.80 27.67
CA ASN A 52 3.44 18.18 27.79
C ASN A 52 4.82 18.27 28.47
N LYS A 53 5.37 17.16 28.99
CA LYS A 53 6.76 17.12 29.43
C LYS A 53 7.68 17.19 28.20
N GLY A 54 8.59 18.16 28.17
CA GLY A 54 9.51 18.37 27.05
C GLY A 54 10.30 17.11 26.66
N TRP A 55 10.75 16.33 27.65
CA TRP A 55 11.46 15.07 27.40
C TRP A 55 10.59 14.02 26.67
N THR A 56 9.33 13.87 27.05
CA THR A 56 8.39 12.94 26.40
C THR A 56 8.09 13.36 24.98
N LYS A 57 7.93 14.67 24.71
CA LYS A 57 7.74 15.19 23.36
C LYS A 57 8.95 14.89 22.46
N THR A 58 10.16 15.10 22.96
CA THR A 58 11.39 14.76 22.23
C THR A 58 11.50 13.26 21.94
N LEU A 59 11.19 12.40 22.92
CA LEU A 59 11.19 10.95 22.74
C LEU A 59 10.25 10.51 21.61
N ILE A 60 9.03 11.07 21.58
CA ILE A 60 8.04 10.76 20.54
C ILE A 60 8.56 11.19 19.16
N LEU A 61 9.13 12.38 19.05
CA LEU A 61 9.70 12.86 17.79
C LEU A 61 10.83 11.94 17.28
N VAL A 62 11.69 11.45 18.16
CA VAL A 62 12.76 10.49 17.81
C VAL A 62 12.17 9.17 17.31
N ILE A 63 11.14 8.64 17.97
CA ILE A 63 10.46 7.42 17.54
C ILE A 63 9.83 7.60 16.16
N PHE A 64 9.13 8.71 15.93
CA PHE A 64 8.52 9.02 14.63
C PHE A 64 9.57 9.24 13.54
N ALA A 65 10.68 9.89 13.85
CA ALA A 65 11.80 10.05 12.91
C ALA A 65 12.42 8.69 12.54
N GLY A 66 12.61 7.80 13.53
CA GLY A 66 13.07 6.43 13.29
C GLY A 66 12.08 5.62 12.45
N TYR A 67 10.77 5.76 12.72
CA TYR A 67 9.71 5.14 11.93
C TYR A 67 9.73 5.61 10.47
N LEU A 68 9.82 6.92 10.24
CA LEU A 68 9.93 7.49 8.90
C LEU A 68 11.21 7.03 8.19
N GLY A 69 12.35 7.01 8.89
CA GLY A 69 13.60 6.48 8.35
C GLY A 69 13.48 5.01 7.93
N GLY A 70 12.87 4.18 8.78
CA GLY A 70 12.59 2.78 8.49
C GLY A 70 11.64 2.60 7.29
N ALA A 71 10.61 3.43 7.19
CA ALA A 71 9.69 3.42 6.05
C ALA A 71 10.41 3.82 4.74
N CYS A 72 11.22 4.88 4.76
CA CYS A 72 12.04 5.28 3.62
C CYS A 72 13.01 4.17 3.20
N PHE A 73 13.66 3.50 4.15
CA PHE A 73 14.50 2.34 3.85
C PHE A 73 13.67 1.18 3.26
N GLY A 74 12.48 0.92 3.82
CA GLY A 74 11.54 -0.07 3.30
C GLY A 74 11.17 0.18 1.84
N LEU A 75 10.91 1.43 1.46
CA LEU A 75 10.62 1.82 0.08
C LEU A 75 11.76 1.42 -0.87
N THR A 76 13.03 1.58 -0.47
CA THR A 76 14.17 1.17 -1.32
C THR A 76 14.32 -0.34 -1.49
N LYS A 77 13.67 -1.14 -0.64
CA LYS A 77 13.72 -2.61 -0.68
C LYS A 77 12.50 -3.22 -1.35
N ILE A 78 11.51 -2.41 -1.73
CA ILE A 78 10.37 -2.89 -2.52
C ILE A 78 10.89 -3.30 -3.89
N LYS A 79 10.75 -4.59 -4.20
CA LYS A 79 11.01 -5.12 -5.53
C LYS A 79 9.74 -4.94 -6.35
N GLU A 80 9.89 -4.35 -7.53
CA GLU A 80 8.80 -4.25 -8.50
C GLU A 80 8.50 -5.63 -9.07
N GLY A 81 7.23 -6.02 -9.08
CA GLY A 81 6.78 -7.29 -9.65
C GLY A 81 5.63 -7.94 -8.90
N LEU A 82 4.65 -8.44 -9.66
CA LEU A 82 3.57 -9.26 -9.13
C LEU A 82 3.98 -10.73 -9.24
N GLU A 83 4.24 -11.35 -8.08
CA GLU A 83 4.49 -12.77 -8.01
C GLU A 83 3.18 -13.51 -8.34
N ARG A 84 3.06 -14.08 -9.55
CA ARG A 84 1.83 -14.75 -10.03
C ARG A 84 1.35 -15.85 -9.07
N ARG A 85 2.28 -16.48 -8.35
CA ARG A 85 2.02 -17.41 -7.24
C ARG A 85 1.10 -16.82 -6.17
N LYS A 86 1.26 -15.55 -5.79
CA LYS A 86 0.46 -14.87 -4.75
C LYS A 86 -0.96 -14.53 -5.20
N LEU A 87 -1.26 -14.62 -6.50
CA LEU A 87 -2.61 -14.49 -7.04
C LEU A 87 -3.37 -15.81 -7.00
N SER A 88 -2.65 -16.93 -6.88
CA SER A 88 -3.24 -18.27 -6.86
C SER A 88 -3.56 -18.70 -5.44
N LYS A 89 -4.64 -19.48 -5.27
CA LYS A 89 -4.92 -20.15 -4.00
C LYS A 89 -3.74 -21.05 -3.65
N ALA A 90 -3.23 -20.97 -2.42
CA ALA A 90 -1.99 -21.63 -2.00
C ALA A 90 -1.97 -23.16 -2.18
N ASP A 91 -3.16 -23.79 -2.25
CA ASP A 91 -3.35 -25.23 -2.41
C ASP A 91 -3.80 -25.62 -3.85
N SER A 92 -3.65 -24.72 -4.81
CA SER A 92 -4.00 -24.99 -6.21
C SER A 92 -2.84 -25.63 -6.96
N TYR A 93 -3.15 -26.53 -7.91
CA TYR A 93 -2.21 -27.00 -8.93
C TYR A 93 -1.51 -25.85 -9.67
N SER A 94 -2.19 -24.71 -9.81
CA SER A 94 -1.64 -23.49 -10.43
C SER A 94 -0.35 -23.01 -9.77
N VAL A 95 -0.18 -23.19 -8.45
CA VAL A 95 1.06 -22.80 -7.75
C VAL A 95 2.25 -23.61 -8.27
N LYS A 96 2.11 -24.94 -8.33
CA LYS A 96 3.16 -25.83 -8.83
C LYS A 96 3.45 -25.59 -10.31
N PHE A 97 2.43 -25.30 -11.12
CA PHE A 97 2.62 -24.93 -12.52
C PHE A 97 3.45 -23.64 -12.65
N PHE A 98 3.07 -22.58 -11.93
CA PHE A 98 3.79 -21.32 -12.00
C PHE A 98 5.22 -21.43 -11.47
N ASP A 99 5.45 -22.20 -10.40
CA ASP A 99 6.81 -22.41 -9.86
C ASP A 99 7.72 -23.11 -10.88
N LEU A 100 7.23 -24.15 -11.56
CA LEU A 100 7.99 -24.86 -12.60
C LEU A 100 8.17 -24.04 -13.88
N GLU A 101 7.16 -23.26 -14.27
CA GLU A 101 7.27 -22.31 -15.40
C GLU A 101 8.34 -21.24 -15.10
N ASP A 102 8.37 -20.74 -13.87
CA ASP A 102 9.37 -19.76 -13.41
C ASP A 102 10.79 -20.31 -13.42
N GLU A 103 10.95 -21.55 -12.98
CA GLU A 103 12.24 -22.20 -12.82
C GLU A 103 12.86 -22.59 -14.16
N TYR A 104 12.07 -23.17 -15.07
CA TYR A 104 12.60 -23.77 -16.30
C TYR A 104 12.35 -22.95 -17.57
N TYR A 105 11.32 -22.09 -17.61
CA TYR A 105 10.87 -21.45 -18.85
C TYR A 105 10.93 -19.92 -18.83
N ARG A 106 11.50 -19.32 -17.78
CA ARG A 106 11.53 -17.87 -17.60
C ARG A 106 12.75 -17.18 -18.23
N GLU A 107 13.60 -17.93 -18.93
CA GLU A 107 14.74 -17.37 -19.67
C GLU A 107 14.28 -16.47 -20.84
N PHE A 108 13.23 -16.88 -21.57
CA PHE A 108 12.62 -16.10 -22.66
C PHE A 108 11.10 -15.97 -22.49
N PRO A 109 10.63 -15.15 -21.54
CA PRO A 109 9.21 -15.12 -21.17
C PRO A 109 8.32 -14.44 -22.20
N TYR A 110 8.88 -13.63 -23.11
CA TYR A 110 8.13 -12.83 -24.06
C TYR A 110 8.59 -13.10 -25.49
N ARG A 111 7.62 -13.31 -26.39
CA ARG A 111 7.86 -13.39 -27.83
C ARG A 111 7.75 -11.99 -28.42
N ILE A 112 8.86 -11.45 -28.91
CA ILE A 112 8.90 -10.13 -29.56
C ILE A 112 8.58 -10.32 -31.04
N GLN A 113 7.65 -9.52 -31.56
CA GLN A 113 7.33 -9.47 -32.99
C GLN A 113 7.58 -8.06 -33.49
N VAL A 114 8.41 -7.92 -34.51
CA VAL A 114 8.69 -6.65 -35.17
C VAL A 114 7.90 -6.62 -36.48
N ILE A 115 7.03 -5.62 -36.64
CA ILE A 115 6.18 -5.48 -37.81
C ILE A 115 6.54 -4.17 -38.49
N VAL A 116 7.03 -4.25 -39.73
CA VAL A 116 7.29 -3.08 -40.57
C VAL A 116 5.99 -2.69 -41.27
N THR A 117 5.49 -1.50 -40.98
CA THR A 117 4.26 -0.97 -41.57
C THR A 117 4.57 0.05 -42.66
N GLY A 118 3.87 -0.02 -43.79
CA GLY A 118 3.97 0.98 -44.86
C GLY A 118 3.87 0.36 -46.25
N ASP A 119 3.65 1.19 -47.27
CA ASP A 119 3.75 0.80 -48.68
C ASP A 119 5.21 0.95 -49.11
N LEU A 120 6.00 -0.10 -48.84
CA LEU A 120 7.41 -0.17 -49.17
C LEU A 120 7.62 -1.09 -50.37
N ASN A 121 8.43 -0.64 -51.32
CA ASN A 121 8.82 -1.48 -52.44
C ASN A 121 9.97 -2.40 -52.03
N TYR A 122 9.66 -3.63 -51.61
CA TYR A 122 10.66 -4.63 -51.24
C TYR A 122 11.57 -5.10 -52.39
N SER A 123 11.24 -4.75 -53.64
CA SER A 123 12.11 -5.03 -54.79
C SER A 123 13.19 -3.97 -55.00
N ASP A 124 13.08 -2.83 -54.33
CA ASP A 124 14.07 -1.75 -54.42
C ASP A 124 15.31 -2.05 -53.56
N PRO A 125 16.53 -1.97 -54.12
CA PRO A 125 17.76 -2.28 -53.38
C PRO A 125 17.98 -1.40 -52.14
N HIS A 126 17.54 -0.13 -52.15
CA HIS A 126 17.69 0.74 -50.97
C HIS A 126 16.77 0.30 -49.84
N THR A 127 15.54 -0.10 -50.15
CA THR A 127 14.61 -0.65 -49.15
C THR A 127 15.14 -1.95 -48.53
N GLN A 128 15.72 -2.83 -49.35
CA GLN A 128 16.33 -4.08 -48.86
C GLN A 128 17.50 -3.80 -47.90
N LEU A 129 18.39 -2.86 -48.24
CA LEU A 129 19.49 -2.45 -47.38
C LEU A 129 19.00 -1.91 -46.03
N GLN A 130 17.93 -1.11 -46.02
CA GLN A 130 17.36 -0.60 -44.77
C GLN A 130 16.78 -1.70 -43.87
N ILE A 131 16.14 -2.71 -44.47
CA ILE A 131 15.64 -3.87 -43.70
C ILE A 131 16.81 -4.70 -43.16
N GLU A 132 17.84 -4.92 -43.96
CA GLU A 132 19.06 -5.63 -43.54
C GLU A 132 19.75 -4.91 -42.37
N GLU A 133 19.92 -3.59 -42.46
CA GLU A 133 20.48 -2.77 -41.38
C GLU A 133 19.63 -2.85 -40.10
N LEU A 134 18.29 -2.81 -40.24
CA LEU A 134 17.37 -2.98 -39.11
C LEU A 134 17.56 -4.36 -38.45
N MET A 135 17.61 -5.43 -39.26
CA MET A 135 17.78 -6.80 -38.78
C MET A 135 19.11 -6.95 -38.02
N GLN A 136 20.21 -6.49 -38.61
CA GLN A 136 21.55 -6.52 -37.99
C GLN A 136 21.60 -5.70 -36.70
N SER A 137 20.91 -4.56 -36.65
CA SER A 137 20.84 -3.75 -35.43
C SER A 137 20.11 -4.46 -34.28
N LEU A 138 19.08 -5.26 -34.59
CA LEU A 138 18.32 -6.04 -33.61
C LEU A 138 19.12 -7.24 -33.11
N GLU A 139 19.78 -7.96 -34.02
CA GLU A 139 20.65 -9.09 -33.70
C GLU A 139 21.84 -8.69 -32.83
N ASN A 140 22.38 -7.48 -33.02
CA ASN A 140 23.49 -6.96 -32.21
C ASN A 140 23.07 -6.43 -30.83
N THR A 141 21.78 -6.50 -30.46
CA THR A 141 21.33 -6.08 -29.13
C THR A 141 21.68 -7.11 -28.07
N SER A 142 21.97 -6.66 -26.84
CA SER A 142 22.29 -7.54 -25.70
C SER A 142 21.12 -8.42 -25.22
N TYR A 143 19.93 -8.25 -25.80
CA TYR A 143 18.69 -8.92 -25.40
C TYR A 143 18.30 -10.07 -26.33
N VAL A 144 18.90 -10.15 -27.53
CA VAL A 144 18.75 -11.26 -28.45
C VAL A 144 19.90 -12.23 -28.17
N THR A 145 19.57 -13.50 -27.89
CA THR A 145 20.54 -14.47 -27.40
C THR A 145 21.55 -14.87 -28.49
N SER A 146 22.64 -15.50 -28.05
CA SER A 146 23.71 -15.99 -28.92
C SER A 146 23.17 -16.99 -29.96
N PRO A 147 23.77 -17.07 -31.18
CA PRO A 147 23.28 -17.91 -32.29
C PRO A 147 23.16 -19.41 -32.02
N LEU A 148 23.54 -19.89 -30.83
CA LEU A 148 23.37 -21.27 -30.39
C LEU A 148 21.89 -21.71 -30.23
N TYR A 149 20.96 -20.75 -30.11
CA TYR A 149 19.53 -21.02 -29.90
C TYR A 149 18.62 -20.54 -31.04
N SER A 150 19.19 -19.91 -32.07
CA SER A 150 18.48 -19.49 -33.28
C SER A 150 18.86 -20.40 -34.44
N GLU A 151 18.30 -21.60 -34.47
CA GLU A 151 18.18 -22.40 -35.69
C GLU A 151 16.82 -22.16 -36.36
#